data_AF-A0A928F6K1-F1
#
_entry.id   AF-A0A928F6K1-F1
#
_cell.length_a   1.000
_cell.length_b   1.000
_cell.length_c   1.000
_cell.angle_alpha   90.00
_cell.angle_beta   90.00
_cell.angle_gamma   90.00
#
_symmetry.space_group_name_H-M   'P 1'
#
loop_
_entity.id
_entity.type
_entity.pdbx_description
1 polymer ?
#
loop_
_entity_poly.entity_id
_entity_poly.type
_entity_poly.pdbx_seq_one_letter_code
_entity_poly.pdbx_strand_id
1 'polypeptide(L)'
;MKKIVAMTLAVLMLLTTVVAFASCGKKNDDFVATDAADLIKEDFGIGVKKNNADLLAAVNAVVDEWVANGKMAKYEEYYTKLADYAENGGTAPEAGDLVVSWDFGSATDVITVYTESGFAPFEFIYNEAVVGLDIAIMSQVAVNMGKKIEVMDVVFDTIPTCVQNDSGLAVAAAGLTINEDRAAMMDFSNVYYSSTLVIVSDKKEPITSVKDLAGKKVGVQQGTSGDLIITAAAADAGYSYVTEDAEGEEITVVVKAAGAEVKQYEKYAMALADLKAGRIDAILMDKLPAQTMLAGAN
;
A
#
# COMPACT_ATOMS: atom_id res chain seq x y z
N MET A 1 -21.43 -39.54 31.12
CA MET A 1 -21.73 -38.50 30.11
C MET A 1 -21.08 -37.21 30.55
N LYS A 2 -19.98 -36.82 29.90
CA LYS A 2 -19.19 -35.63 30.22
C LYS A 2 -19.95 -34.38 29.75
N LYS A 3 -20.24 -33.45 30.64
CA LYS A 3 -20.73 -32.10 30.30
C LYS A 3 -19.50 -31.26 29.94
N ILE A 4 -19.36 -30.90 28.66
CA ILE A 4 -18.45 -29.84 28.21
C ILE A 4 -19.36 -28.64 28.00
N VAL A 5 -19.29 -27.67 28.91
CA VAL A 5 -19.94 -26.38 28.75
C VAL A 5 -18.91 -25.47 28.08
N ALA A 6 -19.31 -24.94 26.93
CA ALA A 6 -18.53 -24.09 26.05
C ALA A 6 -18.05 -22.82 26.77
N MET A 7 -16.76 -22.53 26.64
CA MET A 7 -16.16 -21.23 26.94
C MET A 7 -16.50 -20.31 25.77
N THR A 8 -17.47 -19.41 25.93
CA THR A 8 -17.65 -18.26 25.05
C THR A 8 -16.55 -17.26 25.34
N LEU A 9 -15.56 -17.19 24.44
CA LEU A 9 -14.57 -16.12 24.44
C LEU A 9 -15.21 -14.89 23.77
N ALA A 10 -15.98 -14.12 24.54
CA ALA A 10 -16.38 -12.79 24.13
C ALA A 10 -15.18 -11.86 24.38
N VAL A 11 -14.48 -11.49 23.30
CA VAL A 11 -13.47 -10.42 23.37
C VAL A 11 -14.23 -9.10 23.43
N LEU A 12 -14.57 -8.70 24.66
CA LEU A 12 -15.05 -7.36 24.96
C LEU A 12 -13.82 -6.44 24.92
N MET A 13 -13.62 -5.71 23.82
CA MET A 13 -12.65 -4.60 23.79
C MET A 13 -13.13 -3.54 24.76
N LEU A 14 -12.59 -3.56 25.98
CA LEU A 14 -12.67 -2.44 26.88
C LEU A 14 -11.98 -1.26 26.19
N LEU A 15 -12.72 -0.17 26.07
CA LEU A 15 -12.24 1.14 25.69
C LEU A 15 -11.29 1.65 26.79
N THR A 16 -10.07 1.09 26.87
CA THR A 16 -9.01 1.66 27.70
C THR A 16 -8.51 2.87 26.95
N THR A 17 -8.62 4.06 27.56
CA THR A 17 -7.98 5.28 27.12
C THR A 17 -6.49 5.01 26.92
N VAL A 18 -6.07 4.78 25.68
CA VAL A 18 -4.67 4.65 25.30
C VAL A 18 -4.07 6.05 25.44
N VAL A 19 -3.19 6.21 26.42
CA VAL A 19 -2.27 7.33 26.44
C VAL A 19 -1.28 7.07 25.31
N ALA A 20 -1.52 7.69 24.15
CA ALA A 20 -0.55 7.70 23.08
C ALA A 20 0.73 8.33 23.63
N PHE A 21 1.78 7.51 23.80
CA PHE A 21 3.13 8.03 23.96
C PHE A 21 3.49 8.67 22.62
N ALA A 22 3.22 9.97 22.47
CA ALA A 22 3.78 10.75 21.39
C ALA A 22 5.31 10.65 21.52
N SER A 23 5.92 9.82 20.68
CA SER A 23 7.31 10.01 20.29
C SER A 23 7.35 11.41 19.67
N CYS A 24 8.00 12.36 20.34
CA CYS A 24 8.28 13.64 19.72
C CYS A 24 9.49 13.45 18.79
N GLY A 25 9.33 12.86 17.62
CA GLY A 25 10.32 13.13 16.59
C GLY A 25 10.02 14.39 15.81
N LYS A 26 10.94 14.66 14.90
CA LYS A 26 11.02 15.91 14.17
C LYS A 26 10.62 15.62 12.73
N LYS A 27 9.62 16.35 12.25
CA LYS A 27 9.18 16.41 10.85
C LYS A 27 10.35 16.29 9.86
N ASN A 28 10.16 15.51 8.79
CA ASN A 28 11.11 15.35 7.68
C ASN A 28 11.16 16.57 6.76
N ASP A 29 11.18 17.78 7.33
CA ASP A 29 11.12 19.03 6.58
C ASP A 29 12.33 19.23 5.66
N ASP A 30 13.36 18.39 5.73
CA ASP A 30 14.54 18.42 4.85
C ASP A 30 14.34 17.68 3.52
N PHE A 31 13.26 16.92 3.37
CA PHE A 31 12.97 16.16 2.16
C PHE A 31 11.70 16.66 1.47
N VAL A 32 11.63 16.44 0.16
CA VAL A 32 10.47 16.72 -0.68
C VAL A 32 10.14 15.48 -1.50
N ALA A 33 8.85 15.22 -1.73
CA ALA A 33 8.40 14.24 -2.69
C ALA A 33 7.95 14.97 -3.97
N THR A 34 8.60 14.68 -5.10
CA THR A 34 8.26 15.28 -6.40
C THR A 34 7.77 14.22 -7.36
N ASP A 35 6.71 14.48 -8.09
CA ASP A 35 6.18 13.57 -9.12
C ASP A 35 7.30 13.21 -10.11
N ALA A 36 7.47 11.91 -10.39
CA ALA A 36 8.41 11.43 -11.39
C ALA A 36 7.81 11.70 -12.78
N ALA A 37 8.18 12.84 -13.38
CA ALA A 37 7.51 13.40 -14.54
C ALA A 37 7.61 12.55 -15.82
N ASP A 38 8.52 11.59 -15.86
CA ASP A 38 8.76 10.64 -16.95
C ASP A 38 8.14 9.26 -16.71
N LEU A 39 7.26 9.14 -15.72
CA LEU A 39 6.46 7.94 -15.46
C LEU A 39 4.97 8.23 -15.62
N ILE A 40 4.22 7.18 -15.96
CA ILE A 40 2.77 7.21 -15.98
C ILE A 40 2.19 6.85 -14.62
N LYS A 41 0.89 7.11 -14.45
CA LYS A 41 0.16 6.63 -13.28
C LYS A 41 0.06 5.12 -13.29
N GLU A 42 -0.06 4.57 -12.09
CA GLU A 42 -0.22 3.14 -11.85
C GLU A 42 -1.52 2.89 -11.12
N ASP A 43 -2.25 1.88 -11.55
CA ASP A 43 -3.53 1.55 -10.94
C ASP A 43 -3.38 0.41 -9.94
N PHE A 44 -3.98 0.58 -8.77
CA PHE A 44 -4.01 -0.42 -7.71
C PHE A 44 -5.28 -1.26 -7.79
N GLY A 45 -5.10 -2.56 -7.52
CA GLY A 45 -6.18 -3.52 -7.41
C GLY A 45 -5.88 -4.53 -6.30
N ILE A 46 -6.94 -5.12 -5.75
CA ILE A 46 -6.82 -6.26 -4.84
C ILE A 46 -6.50 -7.50 -5.68
N GLY A 47 -5.37 -8.13 -5.38
CA GLY A 47 -4.96 -9.37 -6.01
C GLY A 47 -5.72 -10.56 -5.44
N VAL A 48 -6.40 -11.32 -6.28
CA VAL A 48 -7.17 -12.51 -5.90
C VAL A 48 -6.52 -13.74 -6.53
N LYS A 49 -6.35 -14.82 -5.76
CA LYS A 49 -5.83 -16.08 -6.30
C LYS A 49 -6.61 -16.52 -7.55
N LYS A 50 -5.90 -16.94 -8.60
CA LYS A 50 -6.50 -17.42 -9.86
C LYS A 50 -7.58 -18.48 -9.60
N ASN A 51 -8.61 -18.47 -10.45
CA ASN A 51 -9.74 -19.40 -10.41
C ASN A 51 -10.65 -19.22 -9.18
N ASN A 52 -10.70 -18.01 -8.61
CA ASN A 52 -11.56 -17.68 -7.47
C ASN A 52 -12.58 -16.58 -7.84
N ALA A 53 -13.40 -16.86 -8.85
CA ALA A 53 -14.31 -15.89 -9.46
C ALA A 53 -15.34 -15.32 -8.47
N ASP A 54 -15.81 -16.11 -7.51
CA ASP A 54 -16.77 -15.66 -6.50
C ASP A 54 -16.15 -14.62 -5.55
N LEU A 55 -14.91 -14.85 -5.11
CA LEU A 55 -14.18 -13.88 -4.29
C LEU A 55 -13.88 -12.62 -5.08
N LEU A 56 -13.42 -12.75 -6.33
CA LEU A 56 -13.17 -11.60 -7.20
C LEU A 56 -14.44 -10.76 -7.42
N ALA A 57 -15.58 -11.41 -7.68
CA ALA A 57 -16.86 -10.72 -7.83
C ALA A 57 -17.29 -9.99 -6.54
N ALA A 58 -17.06 -10.60 -5.37
CA ALA A 58 -17.35 -9.97 -4.08
C ALA A 58 -16.46 -8.75 -3.82
N VAL A 59 -15.18 -8.81 -4.17
CA VAL A 59 -14.26 -7.67 -4.09
C VAL A 59 -14.71 -6.55 -5.03
N ASN A 60 -14.99 -6.87 -6.30
CA ASN A 60 -15.46 -5.88 -7.27
C ASN A 60 -16.76 -5.21 -6.84
N ALA A 61 -17.71 -5.95 -6.26
CA ALA A 61 -18.95 -5.37 -5.76
C ALA A 61 -18.70 -4.29 -4.70
N VAL A 62 -17.75 -4.50 -3.77
CA VAL A 62 -17.38 -3.50 -2.75
C VAL A 62 -16.66 -2.31 -3.40
N VAL A 63 -15.66 -2.57 -4.24
CA VAL A 63 -14.90 -1.51 -4.93
C VAL A 63 -15.83 -0.62 -5.74
N ASP A 64 -16.67 -1.22 -6.59
CA ASP A 64 -17.59 -0.48 -7.46
C ASP A 64 -18.62 0.32 -6.66
N GLU A 65 -19.19 -0.26 -5.60
CA GLU A 65 -20.12 0.46 -4.73
C GLU A 65 -19.45 1.67 -4.08
N TRP A 66 -18.25 1.48 -3.52
CA TRP A 66 -17.54 2.52 -2.77
C TRP A 66 -17.00 3.63 -3.67
N VAL A 67 -16.58 3.30 -4.89
CA VAL A 67 -16.24 4.30 -5.90
C VAL A 67 -17.50 5.07 -6.30
N ALA A 68 -18.60 4.39 -6.63
CA ALA A 68 -19.83 5.02 -7.10
C ALA A 68 -20.49 5.95 -6.06
N ASN A 69 -20.42 5.59 -4.78
CA ASN A 69 -21.02 6.39 -3.70
C ASN A 69 -20.03 7.33 -2.98
N GLY A 70 -18.76 7.36 -3.41
CA GLY A 70 -17.72 8.21 -2.84
C GLY A 70 -17.15 7.74 -1.49
N LYS A 71 -17.53 6.56 -0.97
CA LYS A 71 -16.92 5.99 0.25
C LYS A 71 -15.44 5.70 0.08
N MET A 72 -14.98 5.36 -1.13
CA MET A 72 -13.56 5.08 -1.38
C MET A 72 -12.68 6.26 -0.98
N ALA A 73 -13.00 7.46 -1.48
CA ALA A 73 -12.30 8.69 -1.15
C ALA A 73 -12.43 9.07 0.34
N LYS A 74 -13.60 8.82 0.96
CA LYS A 74 -13.77 9.07 2.40
C LYS A 74 -12.88 8.17 3.26
N TYR A 75 -12.76 6.88 2.93
CA TYR A 75 -11.87 5.96 3.64
C TYR A 75 -10.41 6.34 3.43
N GLU A 76 -9.99 6.66 2.21
CA GLU A 76 -8.64 7.17 1.93
C GLU A 76 -8.32 8.40 2.79
N GLU A 77 -9.22 9.39 2.83
CA GLU A 77 -9.05 10.60 3.64
C GLU A 77 -8.99 10.26 5.14
N TYR A 78 -9.88 9.40 5.62
CA TYR A 78 -9.90 8.97 7.02
C TYR A 78 -8.59 8.30 7.43
N TYR A 79 -8.13 7.31 6.65
CA TYR A 79 -6.92 6.57 6.98
C TYR A 79 -5.66 7.41 6.78
N THR A 80 -5.65 8.36 5.86
CA THR A 80 -4.57 9.36 5.74
C THR A 80 -4.45 10.18 7.02
N LYS A 81 -5.58 10.72 7.53
CA LYS A 81 -5.60 11.46 8.79
C LYS A 81 -5.29 10.58 10.00
N LEU A 82 -5.69 9.30 9.97
CA LEU A 82 -5.43 8.38 11.06
C LEU A 82 -3.95 8.03 11.15
N ALA A 83 -3.30 7.82 10.00
CA ALA A 83 -1.85 7.61 9.94
C ALA A 83 -1.09 8.84 10.43
N ASP A 84 -1.50 10.05 10.01
CA ASP A 84 -0.93 11.30 10.53
C ASP A 84 -1.12 11.41 12.05
N TYR A 85 -2.31 11.13 12.58
CA TYR A 85 -2.57 11.11 14.01
C TYR A 85 -1.73 10.06 14.76
N ALA A 86 -1.55 8.86 14.19
CA ALA A 86 -0.79 7.78 14.81
C ALA A 86 0.67 8.16 15.02
N GLU A 87 1.26 8.85 14.05
CA GLU A 87 2.66 9.29 14.09
C GLU A 87 2.84 10.62 14.84
N ASN A 88 1.92 11.57 14.65
CA ASN A 88 2.10 12.96 15.05
C ASN A 88 1.23 13.38 16.25
N GLY A 89 0.31 12.53 16.68
CA GLY A 89 -0.67 12.84 17.72
C GLY A 89 -1.68 13.91 17.27
N GLY A 90 -2.19 14.68 18.23
CA GLY A 90 -3.22 15.70 17.97
C GLY A 90 -4.64 15.17 18.14
N THR A 91 -5.54 15.54 17.23
CA THR A 91 -6.94 15.12 17.28
C THR A 91 -7.16 13.93 16.36
N ALA A 92 -7.58 12.80 16.93
CA ALA A 92 -7.92 11.62 16.13
C ALA A 92 -9.05 11.96 15.13
N PRO A 93 -8.98 11.47 13.88
CA PRO A 93 -10.04 11.71 12.91
C PRO A 93 -11.34 11.04 13.34
N GLU A 94 -12.45 11.73 13.11
CA GLU A 94 -13.78 11.16 13.27
C GLU A 94 -14.13 10.28 12.07
N ALA A 95 -14.61 9.07 12.31
CA ALA A 95 -15.00 8.14 11.25
C ALA A 95 -16.30 8.55 10.54
N GLY A 96 -17.13 9.39 11.16
CA GLY A 96 -18.41 9.80 10.58
C GLY A 96 -19.33 8.60 10.30
N ASP A 97 -19.71 8.43 9.03
CA ASP A 97 -20.54 7.31 8.55
C ASP A 97 -19.74 6.05 8.17
N LEU A 98 -18.42 6.08 8.31
CA LEU A 98 -17.54 4.96 7.98
C LEU A 98 -17.52 3.88 9.08
N VAL A 99 -17.37 2.63 8.66
CA VAL A 99 -17.14 1.49 9.55
C VAL A 99 -15.63 1.26 9.63
N VAL A 100 -15.05 1.54 10.81
CA VAL A 100 -13.60 1.44 11.04
C VAL A 100 -13.26 0.44 12.16
N SER A 101 -14.28 -0.24 12.67
CA SER A 101 -14.21 -1.36 13.60
C SER A 101 -15.20 -2.41 13.13
N TRP A 102 -14.70 -3.62 12.87
CA TRP A 102 -15.42 -4.64 12.13
C TRP A 102 -15.84 -5.78 13.04
N ASP A 103 -17.14 -6.02 13.15
CA ASP A 103 -17.71 -7.20 13.80
C ASP A 103 -18.07 -8.24 12.73
N PHE A 104 -17.32 -9.34 12.72
CA PHE A 104 -17.57 -10.46 11.80
C PHE A 104 -18.58 -11.48 12.38
N GLY A 105 -19.20 -11.17 13.51
CA GLY A 105 -20.20 -12.00 14.17
C GLY A 105 -19.66 -13.38 14.54
N SER A 106 -20.39 -14.43 14.19
CA SER A 106 -20.03 -15.83 14.48
C SER A 106 -19.28 -16.54 13.33
N ALA A 107 -18.79 -15.77 12.35
CA ALA A 107 -18.13 -16.34 11.17
C ALA A 107 -16.89 -17.18 11.55
N THR A 108 -16.83 -18.40 11.03
CA THR A 108 -15.68 -19.30 11.20
C THR A 108 -14.80 -19.37 9.96
N ASP A 109 -15.38 -19.17 8.78
CA ASP A 109 -14.66 -19.17 7.51
C ASP A 109 -13.82 -17.89 7.37
N VAL A 110 -12.60 -18.06 6.86
CA VAL A 110 -11.58 -17.01 6.78
C VAL A 110 -11.30 -16.63 5.33
N ILE A 111 -11.09 -15.33 5.11
CA ILE A 111 -10.34 -14.81 3.96
C ILE A 111 -8.98 -14.34 4.50
N THR A 112 -7.89 -14.98 4.06
CA THR A 112 -6.53 -14.57 4.40
C THR A 112 -6.18 -13.32 3.58
N VAL A 113 -5.76 -12.25 4.25
CA VAL A 113 -5.35 -11.00 3.62
C VAL A 113 -3.84 -10.85 3.80
N TYR A 114 -3.08 -11.11 2.73
CA TYR A 114 -1.63 -10.87 2.73
C TYR A 114 -1.33 -9.41 2.39
N THR A 115 -0.50 -8.78 3.23
CA THR A 115 -0.20 -7.35 3.17
C THR A 115 1.22 -7.05 3.67
N GLU A 116 1.68 -5.80 3.58
CA GLU A 116 2.88 -5.30 4.24
C GLU A 116 2.56 -3.96 4.92
N SER A 117 2.56 -3.91 6.25
CA SER A 117 1.99 -2.80 7.02
C SER A 117 2.83 -1.50 7.04
N GLY A 118 3.64 -1.26 6.01
CA GLY A 118 4.56 -0.13 5.87
C GLY A 118 4.09 0.95 4.89
N PHE A 119 2.83 0.87 4.43
CA PHE A 119 2.34 1.59 3.26
C PHE A 119 1.04 2.37 3.55
N ALA A 120 1.08 3.21 4.58
CA ALA A 120 -0.02 4.09 4.93
C ALA A 120 -0.39 5.01 3.76
N PRO A 121 -1.68 5.25 3.46
CA PRO A 121 -2.86 4.90 4.27
C PRO A 121 -3.55 3.58 3.87
N PHE A 122 -2.94 2.80 2.97
CA PHE A 122 -3.53 1.56 2.46
C PHE A 122 -3.47 0.45 3.52
N GLU A 123 -2.31 0.31 4.15
CA GLU A 123 -2.07 -0.62 5.25
C GLU A 123 -0.98 -0.09 6.19
N PHE A 124 -1.28 -0.03 7.48
CA PHE A 124 -0.34 0.40 8.50
C PHE A 124 -0.76 -0.10 9.88
N ILE A 125 0.17 -0.04 10.84
CA ILE A 125 -0.11 -0.46 12.22
C ILE A 125 -0.73 0.72 12.99
N TYR A 126 -1.89 0.48 13.60
CA TYR A 126 -2.49 1.39 14.58
C TYR A 126 -3.08 0.56 15.73
N ASN A 127 -2.71 0.91 16.97
CA ASN A 127 -3.12 0.18 18.18
C ASN A 127 -2.94 -1.35 18.07
N GLU A 128 -1.74 -1.77 17.66
CA GLU A 128 -1.35 -3.20 17.52
C GLU A 128 -2.09 -3.99 16.42
N ALA A 129 -2.94 -3.33 15.62
CA ALA A 129 -3.65 -3.93 14.51
C ALA A 129 -3.20 -3.33 13.17
N VAL A 130 -3.21 -4.14 12.11
CA VAL A 130 -3.08 -3.64 10.74
C VAL A 130 -4.43 -3.06 10.33
N VAL A 131 -4.43 -1.78 9.96
CA VAL A 131 -5.60 -1.02 9.51
C VAL A 131 -5.25 -0.29 8.21
N GLY A 132 -6.26 0.26 7.53
CA GLY A 132 -6.06 1.05 6.32
C GLY A 132 -7.15 0.81 5.30
N LEU A 133 -7.04 1.47 4.15
CA LEU A 133 -8.03 1.38 3.07
C LEU A 133 -8.18 -0.06 2.56
N ASP A 134 -7.07 -0.76 2.33
CA ASP A 134 -7.06 -2.13 1.82
C ASP A 134 -7.72 -3.11 2.80
N ILE A 135 -7.43 -2.92 4.10
CA ILE A 135 -8.04 -3.70 5.18
C ILE A 135 -9.55 -3.39 5.31
N ALA A 136 -9.97 -2.14 5.11
CA ALA A 136 -11.37 -1.77 5.14
C ALA A 136 -12.17 -2.39 3.99
N ILE A 137 -11.62 -2.35 2.77
CA ILE A 137 -12.22 -3.01 1.60
C ILE A 137 -12.42 -4.49 1.90
N MET A 138 -11.36 -5.19 2.34
CA MET A 138 -11.43 -6.63 2.59
C MET A 138 -12.30 -7.00 3.79
N SER A 139 -12.38 -6.14 4.81
CA SER A 139 -13.30 -6.34 5.93
C SER A 139 -14.75 -6.24 5.47
N GLN A 140 -15.10 -5.28 4.60
CA GLN A 140 -16.44 -5.18 4.04
C GLN A 140 -16.78 -6.38 3.15
N VAL A 141 -15.83 -6.85 2.34
CA VAL A 141 -15.98 -8.07 1.53
C VAL A 141 -16.29 -9.26 2.44
N ALA A 142 -15.52 -9.44 3.51
CA ALA A 142 -15.74 -10.53 4.45
C ALA A 142 -17.13 -10.46 5.11
N VAL A 143 -17.57 -9.27 5.55
CA VAL A 143 -18.92 -9.06 6.10
C VAL A 143 -20.00 -9.46 5.08
N ASN A 144 -19.88 -9.01 3.83
CA ASN A 144 -20.84 -9.33 2.77
C ASN A 144 -20.91 -10.83 2.45
N MET A 145 -19.79 -11.53 2.61
CA MET A 145 -19.69 -12.98 2.40
C MET A 145 -20.01 -13.83 3.64
N GLY A 146 -20.32 -13.20 4.79
CA GLY A 146 -20.52 -13.92 6.06
C GLY A 146 -19.24 -14.61 6.57
N LYS A 147 -18.07 -14.02 6.29
CA LYS A 147 -16.73 -14.51 6.66
C LYS A 147 -16.05 -13.52 7.62
N LYS A 148 -14.87 -13.89 8.09
CA LYS A 148 -13.93 -12.99 8.77
C LYS A 148 -12.62 -12.88 7.99
N ILE A 149 -11.82 -11.86 8.28
CA ILE A 149 -10.45 -11.75 7.75
C ILE A 149 -9.43 -12.26 8.76
N GLU A 150 -8.32 -12.79 8.24
CA GLU A 150 -7.07 -13.00 8.96
C GLU A 150 -5.98 -12.24 8.20
N VAL A 151 -5.39 -11.22 8.84
CA VAL A 151 -4.38 -10.38 8.20
C VAL A 151 -3.00 -10.96 8.45
N MET A 152 -2.26 -11.20 7.38
CA MET A 152 -0.90 -11.73 7.36
C MET A 152 0.05 -10.64 6.88
N ASP A 153 0.73 -9.98 7.82
CA ASP A 153 1.79 -9.01 7.54
C ASP A 153 3.09 -9.74 7.16
N VAL A 154 3.50 -9.60 5.90
CA VAL A 154 4.64 -10.29 5.29
C VAL A 154 5.52 -9.31 4.52
N VAL A 155 6.66 -9.76 4.02
CA VAL A 155 7.49 -8.93 3.13
C VAL A 155 6.78 -8.75 1.79
N PHE A 156 6.68 -7.51 1.29
CA PHE A 156 5.92 -7.14 0.10
C PHE A 156 6.17 -8.06 -1.12
N ASP A 157 7.43 -8.29 -1.47
CA ASP A 157 7.83 -9.14 -2.61
C ASP A 157 7.33 -10.60 -2.52
N THR A 158 7.02 -11.07 -1.31
CA THR A 158 6.55 -12.45 -1.08
C THR A 158 5.04 -12.61 -1.25
N ILE A 159 4.28 -11.51 -1.22
CA ILE A 159 2.80 -11.51 -1.22
C ILE A 159 2.22 -12.32 -2.38
N PRO A 160 2.65 -12.14 -3.66
CA PRO A 160 2.11 -12.95 -4.77
C PRO A 160 2.25 -14.45 -4.54
N THR A 161 3.41 -14.88 -4.04
CA THR A 161 3.69 -16.30 -3.77
C THR A 161 2.89 -16.83 -2.58
N CYS A 162 2.75 -16.03 -1.53
CA CYS A 162 1.91 -16.35 -0.38
C CYS A 162 0.45 -16.61 -0.80
N VAL A 163 -0.14 -15.72 -1.61
CA VAL A 163 -1.49 -15.90 -2.14
C VAL A 163 -1.61 -17.17 -2.97
N GLN A 164 -0.64 -17.46 -3.85
CA GLN A 164 -0.67 -18.68 -4.67
C GLN A 164 -0.62 -19.97 -3.84
N ASN A 165 0.18 -19.97 -2.78
CA ASN A 165 0.39 -21.16 -1.96
C ASN A 165 -0.68 -21.36 -0.88
N ASP A 166 -1.52 -20.35 -0.62
CA ASP A 166 -2.61 -20.47 0.35
C ASP A 166 -3.65 -21.51 -0.10
N SER A 167 -4.02 -22.41 0.80
CA SER A 167 -5.01 -23.48 0.53
C SER A 167 -6.47 -23.03 0.63
N GLY A 168 -6.72 -21.86 1.22
CA GLY A 168 -8.04 -21.28 1.43
C GLY A 168 -8.36 -20.13 0.48
N LEU A 169 -9.22 -19.22 0.94
CA LEU A 169 -9.50 -17.96 0.26
C LEU A 169 -8.43 -16.95 0.66
N ALA A 170 -7.64 -16.47 -0.30
CA ALA A 170 -6.59 -15.51 -0.04
C ALA A 170 -6.58 -14.36 -1.05
N VAL A 171 -6.19 -13.19 -0.56
CA VAL A 171 -5.99 -11.98 -1.35
C VAL A 171 -4.66 -11.31 -1.04
N ALA A 172 -4.14 -10.55 -2.00
CA ALA A 172 -3.12 -9.52 -1.83
C ALA A 172 -3.83 -8.17 -1.71
N ALA A 173 -3.73 -7.52 -0.56
CA ALA A 173 -4.27 -6.19 -0.31
C ALA A 173 -3.14 -5.37 0.31
N ALA A 174 -2.36 -4.72 -0.57
CA ALA A 174 -1.09 -4.08 -0.23
C ALA A 174 -0.76 -2.90 -1.15
N GLY A 175 -1.74 -2.09 -1.57
CA GLY A 175 -1.51 -1.04 -2.57
C GLY A 175 -0.91 -1.59 -3.87
N LEU A 176 -1.38 -2.75 -4.31
CA LEU A 176 -0.67 -3.55 -5.32
C LEU A 176 -0.95 -3.02 -6.74
N THR A 177 0.06 -2.46 -7.39
CA THR A 177 0.00 -2.11 -8.83
C THR A 177 -0.43 -3.30 -9.69
N ILE A 178 -1.45 -3.08 -10.53
CA ILE A 178 -1.86 -4.00 -11.58
C ILE A 178 -0.84 -3.92 -12.71
N ASN A 179 -0.13 -5.03 -12.96
CA ASN A 179 0.79 -5.16 -14.09
C ASN A 179 0.74 -6.57 -14.68
N GLU A 180 1.32 -6.76 -15.85
CA GLU A 180 1.25 -8.02 -16.60
C GLU A 180 1.85 -9.20 -15.84
N ASP A 181 3.01 -9.01 -15.21
CA ASP A 181 3.70 -10.06 -14.45
C ASP A 181 2.86 -10.54 -13.26
N ARG A 182 2.25 -9.62 -12.52
CA ARG A 182 1.35 -9.95 -11.41
C ARG A 182 0.05 -10.55 -11.93
N ALA A 183 -0.51 -10.03 -13.02
CA ALA A 183 -1.75 -10.53 -13.64
C ALA A 183 -1.59 -11.95 -14.23
N ALA A 184 -0.37 -12.36 -14.57
CA ALA A 184 -0.06 -13.74 -14.92
C ALA A 184 -0.20 -14.68 -13.71
N MET A 185 0.08 -14.18 -12.51
CA MET A 185 0.01 -14.96 -11.26
C MET A 185 -1.37 -14.89 -10.60
N MET A 186 -2.04 -13.74 -10.58
CA MET A 186 -3.32 -13.53 -9.88
C MET A 186 -4.36 -12.82 -10.75
N ASP A 187 -5.63 -12.90 -10.37
CA ASP A 187 -6.67 -12.04 -10.94
C ASP A 187 -6.74 -10.74 -10.13
N PHE A 188 -7.05 -9.61 -10.76
CA PHE A 188 -7.16 -8.32 -10.07
C PHE A 188 -8.60 -7.85 -10.01
N SER A 189 -8.95 -7.19 -8.91
CA SER A 189 -10.17 -6.41 -8.82
C SER A 189 -10.19 -5.27 -9.84
N ASN A 190 -11.34 -4.61 -9.95
CA ASN A 190 -11.43 -3.28 -10.54
C ASN A 190 -10.50 -2.31 -9.77
N VAL A 191 -10.04 -1.29 -10.49
CA VAL A 191 -9.15 -0.25 -9.96
C VAL A 191 -9.86 0.49 -8.83
N TYR A 192 -9.21 0.55 -7.66
CA TYR A 192 -9.73 1.33 -6.52
C TYR A 192 -8.92 2.61 -6.26
N TYR A 193 -7.70 2.69 -6.77
CA TYR A 193 -6.81 3.85 -6.61
C TYR A 193 -5.88 3.98 -7.82
N SER A 194 -5.61 5.23 -8.25
CA SER A 194 -4.66 5.53 -9.33
C SER A 194 -3.50 6.35 -8.76
N SER A 195 -2.37 5.68 -8.56
CA SER A 195 -1.16 6.20 -7.93
C SER A 195 -0.26 6.94 -8.91
N THR A 196 0.54 7.85 -8.36
CA THR A 196 1.66 8.49 -9.05
C THR A 196 2.92 8.14 -8.30
N LEU A 197 3.96 7.67 -9.01
CA LEU A 197 5.28 7.51 -8.42
C LEU A 197 5.94 8.88 -8.25
N VAL A 198 6.59 9.05 -7.11
CA VAL A 198 7.33 10.25 -6.71
C VAL A 198 8.76 9.88 -6.33
N ILE A 199 9.62 10.87 -6.42
CA ILE A 199 10.99 10.80 -5.94
C ILE A 199 11.08 11.63 -4.67
N VAL A 200 11.43 10.96 -3.56
CA VAL A 200 11.75 11.61 -2.29
C VAL A 200 13.25 11.92 -2.27
N SER A 201 13.61 13.19 -2.19
CA SER A 201 15.01 13.66 -2.19
C SER A 201 15.19 14.88 -1.26
N ASP A 202 16.44 15.35 -1.07
CA ASP A 202 16.71 16.58 -0.33
C ASP A 202 15.97 17.76 -0.99
N LYS A 203 15.25 18.56 -0.18
CA LYS A 203 14.47 19.71 -0.66
C LYS A 203 15.31 20.78 -1.37
N LYS A 204 16.62 20.85 -1.08
CA LYS A 204 17.55 21.83 -1.67
C LYS A 204 17.92 21.46 -3.09
N GLU A 205 17.89 20.17 -3.41
CA GLU A 205 18.19 19.62 -4.72
C GLU A 205 17.10 18.61 -5.13
N PRO A 206 15.86 19.07 -5.41
CA PRO A 206 14.76 18.19 -5.77
C PRO A 206 15.05 17.43 -7.06
N ILE A 207 14.73 16.14 -7.07
CA ILE A 207 14.83 15.29 -8.26
C ILE A 207 13.42 15.09 -8.81
N THR A 208 13.25 15.28 -10.12
CA THR A 208 11.90 15.43 -10.73
C THR A 208 11.59 14.39 -11.80
N SER A 209 12.53 13.52 -12.13
CA SER A 209 12.35 12.46 -13.11
C SER A 209 13.27 11.28 -12.79
N VAL A 210 12.91 10.09 -13.25
CA VAL A 210 13.76 8.89 -13.15
C VAL A 210 15.07 9.11 -13.90
N LYS A 211 15.05 9.81 -15.04
CA LYS A 211 16.27 10.19 -15.75
C LYS A 211 17.28 10.94 -14.88
N ASP A 212 16.82 11.81 -13.99
CA ASP A 212 17.67 12.59 -13.09
C ASP A 212 18.33 11.74 -11.98
N LEU A 213 17.94 10.47 -11.86
CA LEU A 213 18.56 9.49 -10.95
C LEU A 213 19.85 8.86 -11.53
N ALA A 214 20.26 9.23 -12.75
CA ALA A 214 21.52 8.76 -13.31
C ALA A 214 22.72 9.04 -12.38
N GLY A 215 23.49 8.00 -12.07
CA GLY A 215 24.63 8.07 -11.15
C GLY A 215 24.27 8.28 -9.66
N LYS A 216 22.99 8.23 -9.29
CA LYS A 216 22.50 8.39 -7.90
C LYS A 216 22.31 7.05 -7.22
N LYS A 217 22.38 7.05 -5.89
CA LYS A 217 21.96 5.92 -5.05
C LYS A 217 20.47 6.03 -4.76
N VAL A 218 19.68 5.06 -5.25
CA VAL A 218 18.22 5.11 -5.18
C VAL A 218 17.72 3.99 -4.28
N GLY A 219 16.97 4.36 -3.24
CA GLY A 219 16.25 3.43 -2.40
C GLY A 219 14.89 3.06 -2.98
N VAL A 220 14.54 1.79 -2.90
CA VAL A 220 13.23 1.25 -3.27
C VAL A 220 12.82 0.15 -2.31
N GLN A 221 11.53 -0.10 -2.15
CA GLN A 221 11.07 -1.32 -1.50
C GLN A 221 11.13 -2.48 -2.49
N GLN A 222 11.69 -3.62 -2.08
CA GLN A 222 11.88 -4.77 -2.95
C GLN A 222 10.54 -5.25 -3.53
N GLY A 223 10.50 -5.47 -4.85
CA GLY A 223 9.35 -6.02 -5.56
C GLY A 223 8.25 -5.00 -5.92
N THR A 224 8.38 -3.74 -5.51
CA THR A 224 7.45 -2.67 -5.92
C THR A 224 7.67 -2.29 -7.38
N SER A 225 6.70 -1.61 -7.98
CA SER A 225 6.86 -1.07 -9.33
C SER A 225 8.04 -0.11 -9.42
N GLY A 226 8.24 0.76 -8.41
CA GLY A 226 9.41 1.63 -8.32
C GLY A 226 10.74 0.87 -8.41
N ASP A 227 10.86 -0.28 -7.74
CA ASP A 227 12.03 -1.17 -7.85
C ASP A 227 12.23 -1.71 -9.26
N LEU A 228 11.18 -2.29 -9.86
CA LEU A 228 11.23 -2.83 -11.21
C LEU A 228 11.62 -1.75 -12.24
N ILE A 229 11.04 -0.56 -12.10
CA ILE A 229 11.28 0.60 -12.97
C ILE A 229 12.72 1.08 -12.85
N ILE A 230 13.21 1.39 -11.65
CA ILE A 230 14.57 1.94 -11.51
C ILE A 230 15.64 0.91 -11.87
N THR A 231 15.41 -0.37 -11.53
CA THR A 231 16.32 -1.46 -11.89
C THR A 231 16.42 -1.62 -13.40
N ALA A 232 15.30 -1.56 -14.13
CA ALA A 232 15.30 -1.58 -15.59
C ALA A 232 15.89 -0.30 -16.19
N ALA A 233 15.57 0.88 -15.64
CA ALA A 233 16.08 2.17 -16.09
C ALA A 233 17.61 2.30 -15.90
N ALA A 234 18.17 1.69 -14.86
CA ALA A 234 19.61 1.67 -14.61
C ALA A 234 20.39 0.79 -15.61
N ALA A 235 19.72 -0.19 -16.23
CA ALA A 235 20.30 -1.05 -17.24
C ALA A 235 20.38 -0.37 -18.62
N ASP A 236 21.24 -0.88 -19.51
CA ASP A 236 21.44 -0.32 -20.85
C ASP A 236 20.15 -0.27 -21.69
N ALA A 237 19.24 -1.23 -21.48
CA ALA A 237 17.95 -1.29 -22.18
C ALA A 237 17.02 -0.12 -21.78
N GLY A 238 17.04 0.28 -20.51
CA GLY A 238 16.06 1.19 -19.93
C GLY A 238 14.75 0.50 -19.53
N TYR A 239 13.89 1.26 -18.87
CA TYR A 239 12.49 0.90 -18.63
C TYR A 239 11.64 1.41 -19.78
N SER A 240 10.77 0.57 -20.34
CA SER A 240 9.88 0.95 -21.44
C SER A 240 8.41 0.79 -21.07
N TYR A 241 7.60 1.77 -21.44
CA TYR A 241 6.15 1.69 -21.35
C TYR A 241 5.50 2.32 -22.58
N VAL A 242 4.24 1.96 -22.81
CA VAL A 242 3.43 2.47 -23.91
C VAL A 242 2.48 3.56 -23.39
N THR A 243 2.36 4.66 -24.12
CA THR A 243 1.43 5.76 -23.84
C THR A 243 0.96 6.37 -25.15
N GLU A 244 -0.07 7.22 -25.11
CA GLU A 244 -0.45 8.03 -26.26
C GLU A 244 0.31 9.37 -26.27
N ASP A 245 0.64 9.87 -27.46
CA ASP A 245 1.17 11.23 -27.65
C ASP A 245 0.04 12.29 -27.62
N ALA A 246 0.37 13.56 -27.89
CA ALA A 246 -0.60 14.65 -27.86
C ALA A 246 -1.67 14.53 -28.97
N GLU A 247 -1.39 13.73 -30.00
CA GLU A 247 -2.25 13.47 -31.13
C GLU A 247 -3.07 12.17 -30.95
N GLY A 248 -2.86 11.44 -29.86
CA GLY A 248 -3.54 10.17 -29.54
C GLY A 248 -2.90 8.95 -30.20
N GLU A 249 -1.68 9.08 -30.74
CA GLU A 249 -0.95 7.96 -31.35
C GLU A 249 -0.17 7.20 -30.29
N GLU A 250 -0.20 5.87 -30.38
CA GLU A 250 0.52 4.99 -29.47
C GLU A 250 2.04 5.12 -29.67
N ILE A 251 2.74 5.49 -28.61
CA ILE A 251 4.19 5.64 -28.57
C ILE A 251 4.79 4.78 -27.46
N THR A 252 6.00 4.27 -27.70
CA THR A 252 6.83 3.64 -26.66
C THR A 252 7.81 4.67 -26.10
N VAL A 253 7.72 4.92 -24.80
CA VAL A 253 8.68 5.75 -24.05
C VAL A 253 9.73 4.84 -23.44
N VAL A 254 11.01 5.22 -23.54
CA VAL A 254 12.11 4.54 -22.88
C VAL A 254 12.80 5.48 -21.90
N VAL A 255 12.74 5.13 -20.62
CA VAL A 255 13.32 5.87 -19.50
C VAL A 255 14.65 5.24 -19.11
N LYS A 256 15.69 6.04 -18.93
CA LYS A 256 17.04 5.58 -18.55
C LYS A 256 17.62 6.42 -17.42
N ALA A 257 18.20 5.74 -16.44
CA ALA A 257 18.91 6.30 -15.29
C ALA A 257 20.32 5.68 -15.22
N ALA A 258 21.11 5.88 -16.28
CA ALA A 258 22.39 5.20 -16.44
C ALA A 258 23.31 5.38 -15.21
N GLY A 259 23.83 4.26 -14.69
CA GLY A 259 24.72 4.26 -13.53
C GLY A 259 24.04 4.53 -12.19
N ALA A 260 22.70 4.57 -12.13
CA ALA A 260 22.00 4.56 -10.85
C ALA A 260 22.34 3.29 -10.05
N GLU A 261 22.64 3.46 -8.77
CA GLU A 261 22.90 2.38 -7.81
C GLU A 261 21.60 2.09 -7.04
N VAL A 262 20.92 1.01 -7.40
CA VAL A 262 19.66 0.61 -6.75
C VAL A 262 19.95 -0.10 -5.43
N LYS A 263 19.30 0.35 -4.35
CA LYS A 263 19.32 -0.30 -3.05
C LYS A 263 17.91 -0.69 -2.63
N GLN A 264 17.66 -1.99 -2.59
CA GLN A 264 16.39 -2.57 -2.16
C GLN A 264 16.30 -2.64 -0.63
N TYR A 265 15.11 -2.38 -0.11
CA TYR A 265 14.76 -2.47 1.30
C TYR A 265 13.50 -3.31 1.50
N GLU A 266 13.35 -3.93 2.67
CA GLU A 266 12.10 -4.62 3.02
C GLU A 266 10.95 -3.65 3.26
N LYS A 267 11.23 -2.45 3.79
CA LYS A 267 10.26 -1.39 4.08
C LYS A 267 10.80 -0.02 3.68
N TYR A 268 9.93 0.88 3.20
CA TYR A 268 10.31 2.27 2.87
C TYR A 268 10.87 3.06 4.06
N ALA A 269 10.44 2.76 5.30
CA ALA A 269 10.99 3.39 6.50
C ALA A 269 12.52 3.19 6.63
N MET A 270 13.05 2.05 6.18
CA MET A 270 14.50 1.81 6.16
C MET A 270 15.20 2.64 5.09
N ALA A 271 14.57 2.79 3.91
CA ALA A 271 15.06 3.67 2.86
C ALA A 271 15.11 5.13 3.35
N LEU A 272 14.08 5.59 4.05
CA LEU A 272 14.05 6.93 4.66
C LEU A 272 15.16 7.12 5.69
N ALA A 273 15.43 6.11 6.53
CA ALA A 273 16.53 6.18 7.50
C ALA A 273 17.90 6.30 6.81
N ASP A 274 18.09 5.64 5.67
CA ASP A 274 19.30 5.74 4.87
C ASP A 274 19.40 7.08 4.14
N LEU A 275 18.29 7.62 3.64
CA LEU A 275 18.22 8.95 3.03
C LEU A 275 18.62 10.02 4.06
N LYS A 276 18.05 9.96 5.26
CA LYS A 276 18.42 10.82 6.41
C LYS A 276 19.90 10.77 6.76
N ALA A 277 20.51 9.61 6.60
CA ALA A 277 21.93 9.41 6.90
C ALA A 277 22.86 9.75 5.72
N GLY A 278 22.32 10.19 4.58
CA GLY A 278 23.09 10.44 3.35
C GLY A 278 23.69 9.18 2.75
N ARG A 279 23.13 8.00 3.04
CA ARG A 279 23.57 6.71 2.48
C ARG A 279 22.98 6.45 1.09
N ILE A 280 21.82 7.04 0.80
CA ILE A 280 21.20 7.10 -0.52
C ILE A 280 20.84 8.56 -0.84
N ASP A 281 20.66 8.87 -2.13
CA ASP A 281 20.36 10.22 -2.62
C ASP A 281 18.85 10.45 -2.80
N ALA A 282 18.10 9.37 -3.04
CA ALA A 282 16.67 9.46 -3.31
C ALA A 282 15.92 8.16 -2.97
N ILE A 283 14.60 8.24 -2.87
CA ILE A 283 13.69 7.08 -2.79
C ILE A 283 12.66 7.21 -3.91
N LEU A 284 12.44 6.14 -4.69
CA LEU A 284 11.34 6.07 -5.66
C LEU A 284 10.20 5.25 -5.06
N MET A 285 9.02 5.86 -4.90
CA MET A 285 7.87 5.26 -4.22
C MET A 285 6.56 5.96 -4.59
N ASP A 286 5.43 5.45 -4.12
CA ASP A 286 4.11 6.04 -4.37
C ASP A 286 3.85 7.34 -3.60
N LYS A 287 3.13 8.26 -4.25
CA LYS A 287 2.89 9.63 -3.78
C LYS A 287 2.24 9.70 -2.40
N LEU A 288 1.13 9.00 -2.23
CA LEU A 288 0.35 9.13 -0.99
C LEU A 288 1.10 8.52 0.22
N PRO A 289 1.74 7.34 0.09
CA PRO A 289 2.65 6.84 1.12
C PRO A 289 3.88 7.70 1.34
N ALA A 290 4.46 8.32 0.31
CA ALA A 290 5.56 9.27 0.49
C ALA A 290 5.10 10.49 1.31
N GLN A 291 3.92 11.03 1.01
CA GLN A 291 3.35 12.15 1.74
C GLN A 291 3.11 11.80 3.20
N THR A 292 2.49 10.65 3.48
CA THR A 292 2.29 10.16 4.86
C THR A 292 3.62 9.92 5.57
N MET A 293 4.61 9.31 4.90
CA MET A 293 5.94 9.05 5.46
C MET A 293 6.71 10.34 5.76
N LEU A 294 6.59 11.38 4.93
CA LEU A 294 7.21 12.68 5.18
C LEU A 294 6.46 13.50 6.24
N ALA A 295 5.15 13.28 6.37
CA ALA A 295 4.35 13.85 7.45
C ALA A 295 4.66 13.18 8.80
N GLY A 296 4.80 11.85 8.82
CA GLY A 296 4.80 11.00 10.01
C GLY A 296 6.16 10.55 10.57
N ALA A 297 7.29 11.16 10.18
CA ALA A 297 8.56 10.80 10.81
C ALA A 297 8.85 11.60 12.08
N ASN A 298 7.94 11.47 13.05
CA ASN A 298 8.13 11.93 14.41
C ASN A 298 8.74 10.81 15.29
#